data_AF-A0A2N5V236-F1
#
_entry.id   AF-A0A2N5V236-F1
#
_cell.length_a   1.000
_cell.length_b   1.000
_cell.length_c   1.000
_cell.angle_alpha   90.00
_cell.angle_beta   90.00
_cell.angle_gamma   90.00
#
_symmetry.space_group_name_H-M   'P 1'
#
loop_
_entity.id
_entity.type
_entity.pdbx_description
1 polymer ?
#
loop_
_entity_poly.entity_id
_entity_poly.type
_entity_poly.pdbx_seq_one_letter_code
_entity_poly.pdbx_strand_id
1 'polypeptide(L)'
;MVALKVFSVLSIAIAFVTAAAHPLSDQLVTRSISVISTHSATSSYKSLTTRIQTLRRDIDSGRVTETQARSQLQSFSSEARSTFTAINNCEACFHHDSVSSMTQYAQQCYSELNSLVDTCYRVYPEQARTIVTPLGQFDSQCRQNLALFRQGGIPVQSIIPSNFAQTASRAGWSQTSSFASSSSSRSSSSSSSGGW
;
A
#
# COMPACT_ATOMS: atom_id res chain seq x y z
N MET A 1 -69.22 6.45 -1.61
CA MET A 1 -68.22 7.55 -1.71
C MET A 1 -66.98 7.07 -0.96
N VAL A 2 -65.91 6.65 -1.66
CA VAL A 2 -64.66 7.41 -1.92
C VAL A 2 -64.02 7.83 -0.58
N ALA A 3 -62.80 7.44 -0.17
CA ALA A 3 -61.54 7.40 -0.92
C ALA A 3 -60.47 6.49 -0.27
N LEU A 4 -59.59 5.99 -1.14
CA LEU A 4 -58.24 5.46 -0.88
C LEU A 4 -57.36 6.42 -0.04
N LYS A 5 -56.45 5.86 0.76
CA LYS A 5 -55.01 6.16 0.60
C LYS A 5 -54.15 4.97 1.03
N VAL A 6 -53.38 4.53 0.04
CA VAL A 6 -52.48 3.37 0.02
C VAL A 6 -51.11 3.86 0.47
N PHE A 7 -50.50 3.24 1.49
CA PHE A 7 -49.04 3.26 1.63
C PHE A 7 -48.53 1.87 1.29
N SER A 8 -48.18 1.75 0.01
CA SER A 8 -47.53 0.61 -0.61
C SER A 8 -46.12 0.52 -0.05
N VAL A 9 -45.88 -0.46 0.82
CA VAL A 9 -44.53 -0.86 1.19
C VAL A 9 -44.01 -1.71 0.04
N LEU A 10 -43.35 -1.04 -0.90
CA LEU A 10 -42.73 -1.69 -2.05
C LEU A 10 -41.59 -2.57 -1.54
N SER A 11 -41.79 -3.87 -1.65
CA SER A 11 -40.78 -4.91 -1.50
C SER A 11 -39.54 -4.58 -2.32
N ILE A 12 -38.45 -4.22 -1.64
CA ILE A 12 -37.12 -4.37 -2.20
C ILE A 12 -36.60 -5.69 -1.64
N ALA A 13 -36.89 -6.76 -2.36
CA ALA A 13 -36.07 -7.96 -2.30
C ALA A 13 -34.68 -7.54 -2.76
N ILE A 14 -33.82 -7.16 -1.80
CA ILE A 14 -32.39 -7.04 -2.05
C ILE A 14 -31.94 -8.48 -2.27
N ALA A 15 -31.85 -8.85 -3.55
CA ALA A 15 -31.03 -9.97 -3.96
C ALA A 15 -29.60 -9.64 -3.50
N PHE A 16 -29.28 -10.06 -2.28
CA PHE A 16 -27.90 -10.22 -1.88
C PHE A 16 -27.33 -11.25 -2.84
N VAL A 17 -26.70 -10.76 -3.90
CA VAL A 17 -25.61 -11.50 -4.50
C VAL A 17 -24.61 -11.62 -3.37
N THR A 18 -24.72 -12.72 -2.62
CA THR A 18 -23.62 -13.34 -1.92
C THR A 18 -22.59 -13.63 -3.01
N ALA A 19 -21.84 -12.59 -3.38
CA ALA A 19 -20.55 -12.78 -4.02
C ALA A 19 -19.82 -13.71 -3.07
N ALA A 20 -19.62 -14.93 -3.56
CA ALA A 20 -19.11 -16.04 -2.81
C ALA A 20 -18.04 -15.56 -1.83
N ALA A 21 -18.16 -16.00 -0.58
CA ALA A 21 -17.00 -16.19 0.25
C ALA A 21 -16.00 -16.95 -0.64
N HIS A 22 -15.03 -16.23 -1.21
CA HIS A 22 -14.02 -16.88 -2.01
C HIS A 22 -13.25 -17.72 -1.00
N PRO A 23 -13.25 -19.07 -1.13
CA PRO A 23 -12.41 -19.87 -0.28
C PRO A 23 -10.98 -19.39 -0.49
N LEU A 24 -10.36 -18.90 0.58
CA LEU A 24 -8.95 -18.49 0.67
C LEU A 24 -7.99 -19.69 0.53
N SER A 25 -8.36 -20.72 -0.24
CA SER A 25 -7.69 -22.03 -0.24
C SER A 25 -7.36 -22.60 -1.62
N ASP A 26 -7.77 -21.99 -2.73
CA ASP A 26 -7.51 -22.55 -4.08
C ASP A 26 -6.93 -21.50 -5.02
N GLN A 27 -5.62 -21.25 -4.84
CA GLN A 27 -4.62 -20.78 -5.80
C GLN A 27 -3.54 -20.00 -5.03
N LEU A 28 -2.76 -20.73 -4.24
CA LEU A 28 -1.31 -20.51 -4.22
C LEU A 28 -0.73 -20.95 -5.57
N VAL A 29 -1.31 -20.49 -6.69
CA VAL A 29 -0.56 -20.42 -7.93
C VAL A 29 0.48 -19.37 -7.61
N THR A 30 1.71 -19.83 -7.43
CA THR A 30 2.93 -19.05 -7.58
C THR A 30 2.85 -18.38 -8.95
N ARG A 31 2.05 -17.31 -9.06
CA ARG A 31 2.07 -16.42 -10.20
C ARG A 31 3.45 -15.79 -10.08
N SER A 32 4.41 -16.34 -10.81
CA SER A 32 5.75 -15.79 -10.89
C SER A 32 5.57 -14.33 -11.28
N ILE A 33 5.72 -13.42 -10.32
CA ILE A 33 5.61 -11.99 -10.57
C ILE A 33 6.87 -11.62 -11.35
N SER A 34 6.76 -11.70 -12.68
CA SER A 34 7.84 -11.32 -13.58
C SER A 34 7.64 -9.86 -13.95
N VAL A 35 8.46 -8.99 -13.36
CA VAL A 35 8.53 -7.58 -13.70
C VAL A 35 9.78 -7.36 -14.52
N ILE A 36 9.59 -7.28 -15.84
CA ILE A 36 10.68 -7.12 -16.82
C ILE A 36 10.61 -5.78 -17.55
N SER A 37 9.60 -4.96 -17.24
CA SER A 37 9.36 -3.69 -17.92
C SER A 37 8.63 -2.69 -17.05
N THR A 38 8.78 -1.42 -17.39
CA THR A 38 8.11 -0.28 -16.74
C THR A 38 6.58 -0.45 -16.70
N HIS A 39 5.99 -1.07 -17.73
CA HIS A 39 4.55 -1.37 -17.80
C HIS A 39 4.13 -2.44 -16.79
N SER A 40 4.90 -3.54 -16.66
CA SER A 40 4.61 -4.57 -15.68
C SER A 40 4.84 -4.06 -14.24
N ALA A 41 5.88 -3.24 -14.02
CA ALA A 41 6.12 -2.61 -12.73
C ALA A 41 4.99 -1.64 -12.31
N THR A 42 4.51 -0.83 -13.25
CA THR A 42 3.33 0.03 -13.06
C THR A 42 2.09 -0.78 -12.70
N SER A 43 1.84 -1.89 -13.42
CA SER A 43 0.71 -2.77 -13.15
C SER A 43 0.82 -3.44 -11.78
N SER A 44 2.03 -3.81 -11.37
CA SER A 44 2.32 -4.33 -10.03
C SER A 44 2.00 -3.30 -8.94
N TYR A 45 2.40 -2.04 -9.08
CA TYR A 45 2.00 -1.00 -8.13
C TYR A 45 0.49 -0.79 -8.07
N LYS A 46 -0.20 -0.81 -9.21
CA LYS A 46 -1.68 -0.71 -9.25
C LYS A 46 -2.33 -1.89 -8.52
N SER A 47 -1.83 -3.10 -8.73
CA SER A 47 -2.32 -4.30 -8.05
C SER A 47 -2.13 -4.19 -6.54
N LEU A 48 -0.92 -3.84 -6.08
CA LEU A 48 -0.65 -3.60 -4.65
C LEU A 48 -1.57 -2.52 -4.09
N THR A 49 -1.70 -1.39 -4.77
CA THR A 49 -2.58 -0.29 -4.35
C THR A 49 -4.02 -0.75 -4.16
N THR A 50 -4.55 -1.50 -5.12
CA THR A 50 -5.92 -2.05 -5.06
C THR A 50 -6.07 -3.02 -3.89
N ARG A 51 -5.05 -3.86 -3.65
CA ARG A 51 -5.04 -4.81 -2.54
C ARG A 51 -5.02 -4.08 -1.20
N ILE A 52 -4.17 -3.07 -1.05
CA ILE A 52 -4.07 -2.22 0.15
C ILE A 52 -5.40 -1.50 0.41
N GLN A 53 -6.01 -0.92 -0.62
CA GLN A 53 -7.31 -0.25 -0.50
C GLN A 53 -8.43 -1.19 -0.07
N THR A 54 -8.37 -2.45 -0.50
CA THR A 54 -9.34 -3.48 -0.09
C THR A 54 -9.16 -3.82 1.39
N LEU A 55 -7.93 -4.12 1.81
CA LEU A 55 -7.60 -4.35 3.23
C LEU A 55 -8.03 -3.18 4.11
N ARG A 56 -7.69 -1.96 3.69
CA ARG A 56 -8.04 -0.74 4.42
C ARG A 56 -9.56 -0.59 4.56
N ARG A 57 -10.32 -0.79 3.48
CA ARG A 57 -11.79 -0.72 3.52
C ARG A 57 -12.41 -1.78 4.42
N ASP A 58 -11.92 -3.02 4.35
CA ASP A 58 -12.45 -4.11 5.17
C ASP A 58 -12.18 -3.88 6.66
N ILE A 59 -11.00 -3.36 7.01
CA ILE A 59 -10.66 -2.97 8.38
C ILE A 59 -11.49 -1.76 8.83
N ASP A 60 -11.54 -0.69 8.03
CA ASP A 60 -12.20 0.56 8.40
C ASP A 60 -13.71 0.40 8.59
N SER A 61 -14.33 -0.48 7.82
CA SER A 61 -15.76 -0.80 7.94
C SER A 61 -16.08 -1.80 9.06
N GLY A 62 -15.09 -2.30 9.80
CA GLY A 62 -15.28 -3.31 10.85
C GLY A 62 -15.75 -4.67 10.33
N ARG A 63 -15.58 -4.95 9.02
CA ARG A 63 -16.02 -6.20 8.38
C ARG A 63 -15.15 -7.39 8.73
N VAL A 64 -13.95 -7.14 9.22
CA VAL A 64 -12.98 -8.15 9.66
C VAL A 64 -12.73 -7.98 11.14
N THR A 65 -12.42 -9.07 11.83
CA THR A 65 -11.91 -9.03 13.20
C THR A 65 -10.42 -8.74 13.21
N GLU A 66 -9.85 -8.48 14.39
CA GLU A 66 -8.41 -8.31 14.58
C GLU A 66 -7.60 -9.49 14.00
N THR A 67 -7.97 -10.72 14.34
CA THR A 67 -7.29 -11.94 13.87
C THR A 67 -7.37 -12.07 12.35
N GLN A 68 -8.52 -11.74 11.77
CA GLN A 68 -8.69 -11.72 10.31
C GLN A 68 -7.85 -10.63 9.65
N ALA A 69 -7.85 -9.41 10.20
CA ALA A 69 -7.02 -8.31 9.71
C ALA A 69 -5.54 -8.70 9.73
N ARG A 70 -5.03 -9.23 10.84
CA ARG A 70 -3.65 -9.72 10.94
C ARG A 70 -3.35 -10.81 9.91
N SER A 71 -4.24 -11.78 9.74
CA SER A 71 -4.06 -12.88 8.79
C SER A 71 -4.01 -12.38 7.35
N GLN A 72 -4.91 -11.46 6.98
CA GLN A 72 -4.92 -10.84 5.66
C GLN A 72 -3.68 -9.98 5.42
N LEU A 73 -3.22 -9.22 6.43
CA LEU A 73 -1.97 -8.46 6.34
C LEU A 73 -0.76 -9.38 6.21
N GLN A 74 -0.76 -10.55 6.85
CA GLN A 74 0.31 -11.54 6.70
C GLN A 74 0.37 -12.10 5.27
N SER A 75 -0.77 -12.50 4.69
CA SER A 75 -0.84 -12.92 3.29
C SER A 75 -0.39 -11.81 2.34
N PHE A 76 -0.88 -10.59 2.55
CA PHE A 76 -0.47 -9.42 1.78
C PHE A 76 1.03 -9.14 1.91
N SER A 77 1.63 -9.31 3.09
CA SER A 77 3.06 -9.02 3.30
C SER A 77 3.94 -9.95 2.46
N SER A 78 3.55 -11.21 2.31
CA SER A 78 4.25 -12.18 1.45
C SER A 78 4.11 -11.81 -0.03
N GLU A 79 2.93 -11.39 -0.46
CA GLU A 79 2.65 -10.90 -1.82
C GLU A 79 3.45 -9.63 -2.13
N ALA A 80 3.39 -8.64 -1.23
CA ALA A 80 4.08 -7.37 -1.35
C ALA A 80 5.60 -7.57 -1.39
N ARG A 81 6.16 -8.41 -0.51
CA ARG A 81 7.59 -8.76 -0.54
C ARG A 81 8.01 -9.28 -1.90
N SER A 82 7.26 -10.23 -2.45
CA SER A 82 7.54 -10.83 -3.76
C SER A 82 7.44 -9.80 -4.87
N THR A 83 6.40 -8.97 -4.83
CA THR A 83 6.15 -7.92 -5.83
C THR A 83 7.23 -6.85 -5.82
N PHE A 84 7.55 -6.29 -4.65
CA PHE A 84 8.63 -5.30 -4.54
C PHE A 84 9.99 -5.90 -4.91
N THR A 85 10.26 -7.16 -4.57
CA THR A 85 11.49 -7.84 -5.02
C THR A 85 11.55 -7.90 -6.55
N ALA A 86 10.47 -8.31 -7.21
CA ALA A 86 10.40 -8.36 -8.67
C ALA A 86 10.59 -6.97 -9.30
N ILE A 87 9.89 -5.95 -8.78
CA ILE A 87 10.06 -4.56 -9.25
C ILE A 87 11.51 -4.12 -9.08
N ASN A 88 12.11 -4.33 -7.90
CA ASN A 88 13.47 -3.90 -7.60
C ASN A 88 14.53 -4.58 -8.48
N ASN A 89 14.25 -5.78 -8.98
CA ASN A 89 15.14 -6.52 -9.90
C ASN A 89 14.98 -6.08 -11.36
N CYS A 90 14.01 -5.23 -11.69
CA CYS A 90 13.87 -4.64 -13.02
C CYS A 90 14.79 -3.42 -13.16
N GLU A 91 16.06 -3.62 -13.50
CA GLU A 91 17.03 -2.52 -13.66
C GLU A 91 16.53 -1.48 -14.68
N ALA A 92 16.01 -1.94 -15.82
CA ALA A 92 15.43 -1.11 -16.89
C ALA A 92 14.32 -0.16 -16.37
N CYS A 93 13.57 -0.58 -15.35
CA CYS A 93 12.45 0.20 -14.79
C CYS A 93 12.91 1.48 -14.07
N PHE A 94 14.15 1.52 -13.59
CA PHE A 94 14.70 2.64 -12.82
C PHE A 94 15.65 3.54 -13.61
N HIS A 95 15.78 3.34 -14.93
CA HIS A 95 16.44 4.30 -15.80
C HIS A 95 15.67 5.63 -15.89
N HIS A 96 16.38 6.73 -16.11
CA HIS A 96 15.89 8.12 -16.02
C HIS A 96 14.56 8.39 -16.76
N ASP A 97 14.39 7.85 -17.96
CA ASP A 97 13.15 8.05 -18.75
C ASP A 97 12.00 7.15 -18.28
N SER A 98 12.32 5.95 -17.78
CA SER A 98 11.33 4.95 -17.37
C SER A 98 10.78 5.22 -15.96
N VAL A 99 11.65 5.61 -15.03
CA VAL A 99 11.31 5.79 -13.61
C VAL A 99 10.26 6.88 -13.39
N SER A 100 10.29 7.93 -14.23
CA SER A 100 9.32 9.02 -14.20
C SER A 100 7.89 8.52 -14.45
N SER A 101 7.71 7.58 -15.37
CA SER A 101 6.38 7.02 -15.68
C SER A 101 5.80 6.11 -14.58
N MET A 102 6.64 5.58 -13.70
CA MET A 102 6.24 4.75 -12.56
C MET A 102 5.97 5.56 -11.30
N THR A 103 6.50 6.78 -11.22
CA THR A 103 6.55 7.62 -10.02
C THR A 103 5.17 7.83 -9.41
N GLN A 104 4.17 8.20 -10.21
CA GLN A 104 2.79 8.41 -9.72
C GLN A 104 2.18 7.14 -9.10
N TYR A 105 2.45 5.98 -9.70
CA TYR A 105 1.89 4.71 -9.21
C TYR A 105 2.57 4.22 -7.94
N ALA A 106 3.88 4.41 -7.84
CA ALA A 106 4.60 4.19 -6.60
C ALA A 106 4.09 5.14 -5.51
N GLN A 107 3.92 6.42 -5.82
CA GLN A 107 3.41 7.41 -4.88
C GLN A 107 2.04 7.02 -4.31
N GLN A 108 1.11 6.61 -5.17
CA GLN A 108 -0.20 6.14 -4.74
C GLN A 108 -0.11 4.88 -3.87
N CYS A 109 0.76 3.93 -4.22
CA CYS A 109 0.98 2.72 -3.44
C CYS A 109 1.51 3.03 -2.04
N TYR A 110 2.52 3.90 -1.91
CA TYR A 110 3.06 4.31 -0.61
C TYR A 110 2.06 5.13 0.22
N SER A 111 1.25 5.97 -0.42
CA SER A 111 0.17 6.71 0.25
C SER A 111 -0.91 5.80 0.82
N GLU A 112 -1.30 4.75 0.09
CA GLU A 112 -2.27 3.78 0.59
C GLU A 112 -1.66 2.87 1.67
N LEU A 113 -0.38 2.49 1.56
CA LEU A 113 0.32 1.77 2.64
C LEU A 113 0.33 2.58 3.94
N ASN A 114 0.66 3.87 3.84
CA ASN A 114 0.63 4.81 4.96
C ASN A 114 -0.78 4.82 5.61
N SER A 115 -1.80 4.97 4.77
CA SER A 115 -3.19 5.04 5.21
C SER A 115 -3.66 3.72 5.83
N LEU A 116 -3.22 2.57 5.33
CA LEU A 116 -3.56 1.27 5.90
C LEU A 116 -3.03 1.14 7.34
N VAL A 117 -1.76 1.50 7.57
CA VAL A 117 -1.17 1.46 8.92
C VAL A 117 -1.93 2.40 9.85
N ASP A 118 -2.20 3.64 9.43
CA ASP A 118 -2.97 4.58 10.24
C ASP A 118 -4.39 4.08 10.53
N THR A 119 -5.07 3.48 9.55
CA THR A 119 -6.37 2.84 9.75
C THR A 119 -6.31 1.71 10.77
N CYS A 120 -5.30 0.83 10.74
CA CYS A 120 -5.14 -0.22 11.76
C CYS A 120 -5.02 0.38 13.17
N TYR A 121 -4.22 1.45 13.34
CA TYR A 121 -4.07 2.14 14.62
C TYR A 121 -5.33 2.88 15.09
N ARG A 122 -6.17 3.34 14.15
CA ARG A 122 -7.45 3.97 14.49
C ARG A 122 -8.50 2.94 14.91
N VAL A 123 -8.62 1.82 14.19
CA VAL A 123 -9.67 0.82 14.39
C VAL A 123 -9.33 -0.15 15.54
N TYR A 124 -8.05 -0.52 15.68
CA TYR A 124 -7.59 -1.49 16.68
C TYR A 124 -6.47 -0.90 17.55
N PRO A 125 -6.70 0.16 18.33
CA PRO A 125 -5.63 0.90 19.00
C PRO A 125 -4.71 0.03 19.86
N GLU A 126 -5.27 -0.93 20.60
CA GLU A 126 -4.52 -1.82 21.49
C GLU A 126 -3.72 -2.90 20.73
N GLN A 127 -4.24 -3.38 19.59
CA GLN A 127 -3.68 -4.51 18.85
C GLN A 127 -3.02 -4.13 17.53
N ALA A 128 -3.05 -2.85 17.17
CA ALA A 128 -2.58 -2.35 15.88
C ALA A 128 -1.14 -2.76 15.61
N ARG A 129 -0.26 -2.66 16.62
CA ARG A 129 1.14 -3.07 16.49
C ARG A 129 1.25 -4.55 16.09
N THR A 130 0.47 -5.41 16.73
CA THR A 130 0.39 -6.85 16.43
C THR A 130 -0.18 -7.08 15.03
N ILE A 131 -1.21 -6.34 14.62
CA ILE A 131 -1.83 -6.46 13.29
C ILE A 131 -0.87 -6.03 12.17
N VAL A 132 -0.11 -4.94 12.36
CA VAL A 132 0.78 -4.39 11.32
C VAL A 132 2.18 -5.02 11.31
N THR A 133 2.58 -5.75 12.35
CA THR A 133 3.87 -6.44 12.42
C THR A 133 4.22 -7.26 11.18
N PRO A 134 3.31 -8.04 10.55
CA PRO A 134 3.62 -8.80 9.35
C PRO A 134 4.15 -7.93 8.21
N LEU A 135 3.72 -6.67 8.13
CA LEU A 135 4.16 -5.75 7.09
C LEU A 135 5.68 -5.52 7.10
N GLY A 136 6.35 -5.74 8.24
CA GLY A 136 7.81 -5.65 8.33
C GLY A 136 8.55 -6.67 7.45
N GLN A 137 7.89 -7.71 6.94
CA GLN A 137 8.51 -8.72 6.06
C GLN A 137 9.04 -8.16 4.74
N PHE A 138 8.59 -6.97 4.34
CA PHE A 138 9.02 -6.30 3.12
C PHE A 138 9.67 -4.91 3.37
N ASP A 139 10.06 -4.61 4.62
CA ASP A 139 10.74 -3.35 4.97
C ASP A 139 12.00 -3.11 4.11
N SER A 140 12.88 -4.11 4.01
CA SER A 140 14.11 -3.96 3.23
C SER A 140 13.86 -3.76 1.74
N GLN A 141 12.80 -4.37 1.20
CA GLN A 141 12.37 -4.18 -0.18
C GLN A 141 11.81 -2.78 -0.42
N CYS A 142 11.01 -2.21 0.50
CA CYS A 142 10.55 -0.83 0.42
C CYS A 142 11.72 0.16 0.46
N ARG A 143 12.66 -0.01 1.40
CA ARG A 143 13.87 0.81 1.46
C ARG A 143 14.66 0.75 0.14
N GLN A 144 14.88 -0.45 -0.39
CA GLN A 144 15.59 -0.65 -1.65
C GLN A 144 14.86 0.03 -2.81
N ASN A 145 13.54 -0.10 -2.88
CA ASN A 145 12.70 0.49 -3.91
C ASN A 145 12.81 2.03 -3.92
N LEU A 146 12.70 2.67 -2.76
CA LEU A 146 12.90 4.11 -2.63
C LEU A 146 14.33 4.55 -2.98
N ALA A 147 15.33 3.73 -2.69
CA ALA A 147 16.71 3.98 -3.09
C ALA A 147 16.89 3.93 -4.60
N LEU A 148 16.23 2.99 -5.29
CA LEU A 148 16.24 2.89 -6.75
C LEU A 148 15.55 4.08 -7.42
N PHE A 149 14.42 4.56 -6.89
CA PHE A 149 13.80 5.82 -7.35
C PHE A 149 14.77 7.00 -7.22
N ARG A 150 15.45 7.11 -6.07
CA ARG A 150 16.44 8.17 -5.85
C ARG A 150 17.63 8.07 -6.80
N GLN A 151 18.10 6.87 -7.09
CA GLN A 151 19.18 6.64 -8.08
C GLN A 151 18.75 7.00 -9.50
N GLY A 152 17.47 6.76 -9.84
CA GLY A 152 16.86 7.20 -11.10
C GLY A 152 16.55 8.70 -11.17
N GLY A 153 16.95 9.49 -10.17
CA GLY A 153 16.76 10.95 -10.15
C GLY A 153 15.43 11.43 -9.57
N ILE A 154 14.60 10.53 -9.03
CA ILE A 154 13.33 10.91 -8.41
C ILE A 154 13.52 11.16 -6.91
N PRO A 155 13.21 12.36 -6.39
CA PRO A 155 13.30 12.63 -4.96
C PRO A 155 12.40 11.71 -4.15
N VAL A 156 12.91 11.12 -3.07
CA VAL A 156 12.12 10.20 -2.22
C VAL A 156 10.83 10.87 -1.72
N GLN A 157 10.89 12.17 -1.40
CA GLN A 157 9.74 12.95 -0.92
C GLN A 157 8.65 13.19 -1.96
N SER A 158 8.90 13.00 -3.25
CA SER A 158 7.83 12.99 -4.25
C SER A 158 7.12 11.64 -4.34
N ILE A 159 7.69 10.58 -3.74
CA ILE A 159 7.11 9.24 -3.70
C ILE A 159 6.34 9.01 -2.40
N ILE A 160 6.89 9.39 -1.25
CA ILE A 160 6.28 9.06 0.04
C ILE A 160 5.51 10.25 0.64
N PRO A 161 4.43 10.01 1.41
CA PRO A 161 3.81 11.04 2.24
C PRO A 161 4.77 11.65 3.26
N SER A 162 4.53 12.89 3.69
CA SER A 162 5.38 13.59 4.67
C SER A 162 5.44 12.91 6.04
N ASN A 163 4.36 12.26 6.47
CA ASN A 163 4.31 11.50 7.73
C ASN A 163 4.82 10.04 7.59
N PHE A 164 5.22 9.62 6.40
CA PHE A 164 5.51 8.21 6.11
C PHE A 164 6.61 7.61 6.99
N ALA A 165 7.66 8.38 7.31
CA ALA A 165 8.73 7.89 8.17
C ALA A 165 8.23 7.51 9.57
N GLN A 166 7.32 8.31 10.13
CA GLN A 166 6.70 8.05 11.44
C GLN A 166 5.80 6.81 11.36
N THR A 167 4.97 6.72 10.32
CA THR A 167 4.08 5.58 10.09
C THR A 167 4.86 4.28 9.88
N ALA A 168 5.93 4.32 9.09
CA ALA A 168 6.85 3.21 8.90
C ALA A 168 7.49 2.77 10.23
N SER A 169 7.94 3.71 11.06
CA SER A 169 8.47 3.39 12.40
C SER A 169 7.42 2.71 13.28
N ARG A 170 6.16 3.18 13.26
CA ARG A 170 5.05 2.55 14.00
C ARG A 170 4.70 1.15 13.48
N ALA A 171 4.93 0.90 12.19
CA ALA A 171 4.78 -0.42 11.58
C ALA A 171 5.99 -1.35 11.84
N GLY A 172 7.04 -0.87 12.52
CA GLY A 172 8.28 -1.63 12.77
C GLY A 172 9.26 -1.63 11.60
N TRP A 173 9.07 -0.77 10.60
CA TRP A 173 9.92 -0.67 9.41
C TRP A 173 11.12 0.24 9.67
N SER A 174 12.05 -0.25 10.50
CA SER A 174 13.23 0.50 10.94
C SER A 174 14.11 0.97 9.77
N GLN A 175 14.24 0.17 8.72
CA GLN A 175 15.13 0.47 7.60
C GLN A 175 14.52 1.56 6.71
N THR A 176 13.24 1.40 6.34
CA THR A 176 12.50 2.35 5.52
C THR A 176 12.30 3.68 6.23
N SER A 177 11.94 3.67 7.52
CA SER A 177 11.77 4.90 8.31
C SER A 177 13.07 5.72 8.39
N SER A 178 14.19 5.09 8.70
CA SER A 178 15.51 5.75 8.76
C SER A 178 15.91 6.34 7.40
N PHE A 179 15.64 5.61 6.31
CA PHE A 179 15.92 6.05 4.96
C PHE A 179 15.03 7.24 4.52
N ALA A 180 13.74 7.19 4.84
CA ALA A 180 12.79 8.26 4.58
C ALA A 180 13.19 9.54 5.33
N SER A 181 13.46 9.43 6.63
CA SER A 181 13.88 10.57 7.47
C SER A 181 15.16 11.22 6.98
N SER A 182 16.20 10.43 6.68
CA SER A 182 17.48 10.97 6.17
C SER A 182 17.36 11.63 4.80
N SER A 183 16.38 11.22 4.00
CA SER A 183 16.09 11.84 2.69
C SER A 183 15.38 13.18 2.85
N SER A 184 14.56 13.38 3.88
CA SER A 184 13.92 14.68 4.18
C SER A 184 14.93 15.75 4.60
N SER A 185 15.94 15.37 5.39
CA SER A 185 17.00 16.27 5.88
C SER A 185 17.98 16.73 4.79
N ARG A 186 18.07 16.01 3.66
CA ARG A 186 18.94 16.40 2.54
C ARG A 186 18.28 17.40 1.59
N SER A 187 16.94 17.44 1.55
CA SER A 187 16.19 18.42 0.77
C SER A 187 16.22 19.82 1.40
N SER A 188 16.57 19.93 2.68
CA SER A 188 16.65 21.20 3.43
C SER A 188 18.04 21.83 3.42
N SER A 189 19.09 21.12 2.96
CA SER A 189 20.48 21.61 2.93
C SER A 189 20.95 22.11 1.56
N SER A 190 20.09 22.16 0.54
CA SER A 190 20.41 22.66 -0.80
C SER A 190 20.01 24.12 -1.07
N SER A 191 19.76 24.92 -0.02
CA SER A 191 19.43 26.35 -0.15
C SER A 191 20.28 27.24 0.77
N SER A 192 21.61 27.11 0.72
CA SER A 192 22.53 28.12 1.25
C SER A 192 23.92 27.99 0.62
N SER A 193 24.19 28.71 -0.48
CA SER A 193 25.50 29.31 -0.80
C SER A 193 25.52 29.83 -2.23
N GLY A 194 25.66 31.14 -2.39
CA GLY A 194 25.83 31.79 -3.68
C GLY A 194 25.77 33.30 -3.57
N GLY A 195 26.46 33.86 -2.57
CA GLY A 195 26.64 35.30 -2.42
C GLY A 195 28.08 35.57 -2.00
N TRP A 196 28.93 35.82 -3.00
CA TRP A 196 30.17 36.60 -2.94
C TRP A 196 30.35 37.25 -4.30
#